data_AF-A0AAN7VZ34-F1
#
_entry.id   AF-A0AAN7VZ34-F1
#
_cell.length_a   1.000
_cell.length_b   1.000
_cell.length_c   1.000
_cell.angle_alpha   90.00
_cell.angle_beta   90.00
_cell.angle_gamma   90.00
#
_symmetry.space_group_name_H-M   'P 1'
#
loop_
_entity.id
_entity.type
_entity.pdbx_description
1 polymer ?
#
loop_
_entity_poly.entity_id
_entity_poly.type
_entity_poly.pdbx_seq_one_letter_code
_entity_poly.pdbx_strand_id
1 'polypeptide(L)'
;MATWADVSLSTPMTIVGVDEEPKDFDSATGLEAKCPMCRAQTSASLDEARHAALRSNYPRTYIERQTEEAEVEDGRESIQTITLYIGNRHSLITPAENSTNMHEWTFFVKPSRTDIIEEVQILLHPTFRPSRIIRSRPPYEIRRLGWGYFTITAAVILRAGYGWVSSDAEPSPDGVENGMLRLDWELDFSSFDGKGAMGRCRLKVKNDRQWDGGEDPEDEREMGRMVKQYQRDGRYEPPEEE
;
A
#
# COMPACT_ATOMS: atom_id res chain seq x y z
N MET A 1 35.06 8.67 -1.00
CA MET A 1 33.81 7.97 -1.39
C MET A 1 32.97 7.81 -0.13
N ALA A 2 31.98 8.68 0.06
CA ALA A 2 31.09 8.59 1.21
C ALA A 2 30.04 7.52 0.92
N THR A 3 30.21 6.33 1.49
CA THR A 3 29.16 5.32 1.56
C THR A 3 28.09 5.88 2.49
N TRP A 4 27.05 6.45 1.91
CA TRP A 4 25.84 6.83 2.61
C TRP A 4 25.37 5.62 3.42
N ALA A 5 24.99 5.89 4.67
CA ALA A 5 24.45 4.89 5.55
C ALA A 5 23.38 4.11 4.80
N ASP A 6 23.60 2.80 4.71
CA ASP A 6 22.61 1.84 4.25
C ASP A 6 21.42 1.96 5.21
N VAL A 7 20.50 2.88 4.91
CA VAL A 7 19.18 2.97 5.56
C VAL A 7 18.41 1.77 5.04
N SER A 8 18.83 0.61 5.53
CA SER A 8 18.17 -0.65 5.28
C SER A 8 16.83 -0.59 6.01
N LEU A 9 15.75 -0.44 5.24
CA LEU A 9 14.43 -0.90 5.62
C LEU A 9 14.52 -2.44 5.75
N SER A 10 15.25 -2.91 6.76
CA SER A 10 15.69 -4.30 6.92
C SER A 10 14.61 -5.21 7.50
N THR A 11 13.38 -4.72 7.64
CA THR A 11 12.23 -5.56 7.96
C THR A 11 11.19 -5.38 6.85
N PRO A 12 11.08 -6.32 5.90
CA PRO A 12 10.16 -6.18 4.76
C PRO A 12 8.70 -6.13 5.22
N MET A 13 8.39 -6.70 6.39
CA MET A 13 7.06 -6.75 6.96
C MET A 13 7.15 -6.90 8.49
N THR A 14 6.48 -6.01 9.24
CA THR A 14 6.35 -6.13 10.71
C THR A 14 4.97 -6.64 11.07
N ILE A 15 4.86 -7.75 11.80
CA ILE A 15 3.56 -8.27 12.27
C ILE A 15 3.02 -7.38 13.40
N VAL A 16 1.80 -6.90 13.24
CA VAL A 16 1.09 -6.01 14.17
C VAL A 16 -0.36 -6.49 14.39
N GLY A 17 -0.99 -5.96 15.45
CA GLY A 17 -2.38 -6.28 15.78
C GLY A 17 -3.37 -5.63 14.82
N VAL A 18 -4.50 -6.29 14.56
CA VAL A 18 -5.47 -5.98 13.48
C VAL A 18 -6.14 -4.59 13.58
N ASP A 19 -6.07 -3.96 14.75
CA ASP A 19 -6.68 -2.67 15.04
C ASP A 19 -5.77 -1.46 14.77
N GLU A 20 -4.51 -1.67 14.33
CA GLU A 20 -3.62 -0.56 13.93
C GLU A 20 -4.11 0.11 12.63
N GLU A 21 -4.28 1.42 12.64
CA GLU A 21 -4.66 2.18 11.44
C GLU A 21 -3.44 2.57 10.62
N PRO A 22 -3.55 2.55 9.27
CA PRO A 22 -2.48 3.02 8.42
C PRO A 22 -2.24 4.51 8.61
N LYS A 23 -1.04 4.85 9.05
CA LYS A 23 -0.56 6.23 9.11
C LYS A 23 0.38 6.50 7.94
N ASP A 24 0.29 7.71 7.41
CA ASP A 24 1.26 8.20 6.44
C ASP A 24 2.66 8.10 7.04
N PHE A 25 3.61 7.69 6.20
CA PHE A 25 5.01 7.66 6.60
C PHE A 25 5.52 9.10 6.68
N ASP A 26 5.81 9.54 7.88
CA ASP A 26 6.58 10.77 8.11
C ASP A 26 8.07 10.43 8.09
N SER A 27 8.80 10.97 7.12
CA SER A 27 10.24 10.80 6.99
C SER A 27 11.01 11.33 8.21
N ALA A 28 10.41 12.25 8.99
CA ALA A 28 10.99 12.73 10.24
C ALA A 28 10.72 11.80 11.42
N THR A 29 9.69 10.96 11.37
CA THR A 29 9.19 10.21 12.53
C THR A 29 9.28 8.71 12.29
N GLY A 30 10.35 8.09 12.77
CA GLY A 30 10.57 6.63 12.67
C GLY A 30 11.65 6.20 11.68
N LEU A 31 12.59 7.11 11.39
CA LEU A 31 13.84 6.80 10.71
C LEU A 31 14.77 6.14 11.74
N GLU A 32 14.84 4.81 11.68
CA GLU A 32 15.75 4.01 12.50
C GLU A 32 17.05 3.80 11.74
N ALA A 33 18.13 4.36 12.27
CA ALA A 33 19.47 4.21 11.71
C ALA A 33 20.43 3.71 12.78
N LYS A 34 21.41 2.91 12.38
CA LYS A 34 22.53 2.56 13.26
C LYS A 34 23.41 3.79 13.39
N CYS A 35 23.64 4.22 14.62
CA CYS A 35 24.54 5.33 14.91
C CYS A 35 25.93 5.02 14.32
N PRO A 36 26.51 5.90 13.49
CA PRO A 36 27.79 5.65 12.84
C PRO A 36 28.96 5.56 13.83
N MET A 37 28.80 6.09 15.05
CA MET A 37 29.83 6.06 16.09
C MET A 37 29.78 4.79 16.92
N CYS A 38 28.60 4.39 17.40
CA CYS A 38 28.48 3.28 18.37
C CYS A 38 27.68 2.09 17.84
N ARG A 39 27.19 2.15 16.59
CA ARG A 39 26.33 1.14 15.95
C ARG A 39 25.01 0.84 16.67
N ALA A 40 24.70 1.54 17.76
CA ALA A 40 23.42 1.43 18.44
C ALA A 40 22.29 1.87 17.52
N GLN A 41 21.15 1.18 17.59
CA GLN A 41 19.95 1.58 16.88
C GLN A 41 19.42 2.87 17.48
N THR A 42 19.25 3.89 16.64
CA THR A 42 18.80 5.22 17.04
C THR A 42 17.65 5.66 16.16
N SER A 43 16.67 6.34 16.76
CA SER A 43 15.57 6.97 16.03
C SER A 43 15.75 8.49 16.02
N ALA A 44 15.37 9.11 14.91
CA ALA A 44 15.24 10.57 14.81
C ALA A 44 13.76 10.97 14.96
N SER A 45 13.54 12.14 15.56
CA SER A 45 12.25 12.84 15.58
C SER A 45 12.50 14.34 15.51
N LEU A 46 11.54 15.09 14.96
CA LEU A 46 11.63 16.54 14.86
C LEU A 46 11.47 17.19 16.23
N ASP A 47 12.44 18.02 16.63
CA ASP A 47 12.32 18.90 17.79
C ASP A 47 11.67 20.22 17.36
N GLU A 48 10.36 20.35 17.60
CA GLU A 48 9.57 21.52 17.19
C GLU A 48 10.08 22.84 17.79
N ALA A 49 10.48 22.82 19.07
CA ALA A 49 10.95 24.02 19.75
C ALA A 49 12.26 24.51 19.15
N ARG A 50 13.19 23.58 18.90
CA ARG A 50 14.46 23.89 18.25
C ARG A 50 14.27 24.32 16.80
N HIS A 51 13.34 23.68 16.08
CA HIS A 51 12.99 24.04 14.72
C HIS A 51 12.45 25.48 14.62
N ALA A 52 11.51 25.85 15.50
CA ALA A 52 10.98 27.20 15.59
C ALA A 52 12.06 28.24 15.94
N ALA A 53 12.93 27.92 16.90
CA ALA A 53 14.05 28.79 17.27
C ALA A 53 15.03 29.02 16.12
N LEU A 54 15.37 27.97 15.35
CA LEU A 54 16.24 28.08 14.18
C LEU A 54 15.60 28.95 13.09
N ARG A 55 14.30 28.77 12.82
CA ARG A 55 13.57 29.59 11.83
C ARG A 55 13.52 31.06 12.24
N SER A 56 13.37 31.36 13.52
CA SER A 56 13.39 32.73 14.05
C SER A 56 14.78 33.37 14.03
N ASN A 57 15.82 32.61 14.39
CA ASN A 57 17.17 33.15 14.53
C ASN A 57 17.90 33.27 13.18
N TYR A 58 17.54 32.45 12.19
CA TYR A 58 18.23 32.37 10.90
C TYR A 58 17.26 32.42 9.70
N PRO A 59 16.44 33.48 9.55
CA PRO A 59 15.37 33.50 8.56
C PRO A 59 15.88 33.44 7.12
N ARG A 60 17.00 34.11 6.79
CA ARG A 60 17.57 34.09 5.43
C ARG A 60 18.06 32.70 5.03
N THR A 61 18.89 32.09 5.85
CA THR A 61 19.42 30.73 5.61
C THR A 61 18.31 29.69 5.55
N TYR A 62 17.25 29.88 6.34
CA TYR A 62 16.08 29.00 6.31
C TYR A 62 15.31 29.11 4.99
N ILE A 63 15.16 30.33 4.45
CA ILE A 63 14.53 30.56 3.13
C ILE A 63 15.41 30.01 2.00
N GLU A 64 16.72 30.30 2.01
CA GLU A 64 17.66 29.77 1.01
C GLU A 64 17.60 28.25 0.95
N ARG A 65 17.61 27.59 2.12
CA ARG A 65 17.48 26.13 2.23
C ARG A 65 16.12 25.62 1.71
N GLN A 66 15.02 26.32 2.00
CA GLN A 66 13.71 25.94 1.44
C GLN A 66 13.70 26.03 -0.09
N THR A 67 14.34 27.04 -0.66
CA THR A 67 14.44 27.19 -2.12
C THR A 67 15.30 26.08 -2.73
N GLU A 68 16.46 25.79 -2.14
CA GLU A 68 17.32 24.67 -2.57
C GLU A 68 16.60 23.31 -2.49
N GLU A 69 15.85 23.07 -1.41
CA GLU A 69 15.06 21.84 -1.24
C GLU A 69 13.94 21.75 -2.31
N ALA A 70 13.26 22.86 -2.62
CA ALA A 70 12.24 22.92 -3.66
C ALA A 70 12.81 22.71 -5.08
N GLU A 71 13.97 23.29 -5.40
CA GLU A 71 14.66 23.10 -6.69
C GLU A 71 15.15 21.66 -6.87
N VAL A 72 15.60 21.02 -5.79
CA VAL A 72 16.00 19.60 -5.81
C VAL A 72 14.78 18.68 -5.94
N GLU A 73 13.64 19.05 -5.34
CA GLU A 73 12.38 18.30 -5.44
C GLU A 73 11.78 18.39 -6.85
N ASP A 74 11.84 19.56 -7.50
CA ASP A 74 11.36 19.77 -8.88
C ASP A 74 12.17 18.99 -9.93
N GLY A 75 13.44 18.68 -9.62
CA GLY A 75 14.33 17.92 -10.51
C GLY A 75 14.41 16.40 -10.26
N ARG A 76 13.75 15.87 -9.22
CA ARG A 76 13.80 14.44 -8.87
C ARG A 76 12.44 13.78 -9.08
N GLU A 77 12.42 12.64 -9.79
CA GLU A 77 11.33 11.67 -9.68
C GLU A 77 11.02 11.46 -8.18
N SER A 78 9.84 11.91 -7.74
CA SER A 78 9.54 11.93 -6.31
C SER A 78 9.27 10.51 -5.83
N ILE A 79 10.30 9.87 -5.27
CA ILE A 79 10.15 8.59 -4.58
C ILE A 79 9.44 8.86 -3.25
N GLN A 80 8.22 8.37 -3.12
CA GLN A 80 7.37 8.49 -1.96
C GLN A 80 7.33 7.14 -1.22
N THR A 81 7.30 7.17 0.10
CA THR A 81 7.12 5.95 0.91
C THR A 81 5.68 5.86 1.35
N ILE A 82 5.03 4.73 1.09
CA ILE A 82 3.69 4.44 1.54
C ILE A 82 3.70 3.28 2.54
N THR A 83 2.83 3.34 3.53
CA THR A 83 2.57 2.21 4.43
C THR A 83 1.43 1.38 3.85
N LEU A 84 1.59 0.07 3.77
CA LEU A 84 0.56 -0.88 3.37
C LEU A 84 0.44 -1.99 4.42
N TYR A 85 -0.78 -2.25 4.87
CA TYR A 85 -1.07 -3.38 5.75
C TYR A 85 -1.76 -4.48 4.95
N ILE A 86 -1.27 -5.70 5.10
CA ILE A 86 -1.89 -6.90 4.54
C ILE A 86 -2.11 -7.88 5.68
N GLY A 87 -3.32 -8.41 5.79
CA GLY A 87 -3.63 -9.27 6.91
C GLY A 87 -5.02 -9.87 6.89
N ASN A 88 -5.40 -10.48 8.01
CA ASN A 88 -6.75 -10.99 8.18
C ASN A 88 -7.31 -10.77 9.59
N ARG A 89 -8.63 -10.56 9.65
CA ARG A 89 -9.43 -10.76 10.86
C ARG A 89 -9.90 -12.20 10.91
N HIS A 90 -10.12 -12.70 12.12
CA HIS A 90 -10.62 -14.03 12.37
C HIS A 90 -11.65 -14.03 13.52
N SER A 91 -12.69 -14.83 13.34
CA SER A 91 -13.70 -15.16 14.36
C SER A 91 -14.09 -16.62 14.22
N LEU A 92 -14.29 -17.30 15.36
CA LEU A 92 -14.90 -18.62 15.37
C LEU A 92 -16.41 -18.49 15.26
N ILE A 93 -16.99 -19.27 14.35
CA ILE A 93 -18.44 -19.36 14.16
C ILE A 93 -18.93 -20.77 14.47
N THR A 94 -20.19 -20.89 14.89
CA THR A 94 -20.84 -22.19 14.98
C THR A 94 -21.06 -22.74 13.57
N PRO A 95 -20.50 -23.91 13.24
CA PRO A 95 -20.68 -24.49 11.91
C PRO A 95 -22.14 -24.84 11.66
N ALA A 96 -22.58 -24.69 10.40
CA ALA A 96 -23.89 -25.16 9.97
C ALA A 96 -23.98 -26.69 10.02
N GLU A 97 -25.20 -27.24 10.11
CA GLU A 97 -25.43 -28.68 10.02
C GLU A 97 -24.79 -29.23 8.74
N ASN A 98 -23.82 -30.15 8.88
CA ASN A 98 -23.01 -30.76 7.81
C ASN A 98 -21.84 -29.92 7.25
N SER A 99 -21.40 -28.84 7.92
CA SER A 99 -20.19 -28.10 7.53
C SER A 99 -19.07 -28.24 8.56
N THR A 100 -17.82 -28.35 8.10
CA THR A 100 -16.62 -28.26 8.94
C THR A 100 -16.02 -26.86 8.99
N ASN A 101 -16.65 -25.89 8.30
CA ASN A 101 -16.16 -24.51 8.24
C ASN A 101 -16.55 -23.76 9.52
N MET A 102 -15.59 -23.66 10.43
CA MET A 102 -15.75 -22.95 11.72
C MET A 102 -14.96 -21.64 11.80
N HIS A 103 -14.07 -21.39 10.84
CA HIS A 103 -13.28 -20.17 10.80
C HIS A 103 -13.92 -19.18 9.84
N GLU A 104 -14.46 -18.10 10.37
CA GLU A 104 -14.76 -16.92 9.59
C GLU A 104 -13.51 -16.04 9.54
N TRP A 105 -13.07 -15.72 8.33
CA TRP A 105 -11.90 -14.88 8.14
C TRP A 105 -12.20 -13.78 7.14
N THR A 106 -11.64 -12.59 7.42
CA THR A 106 -11.72 -11.44 6.53
C THR A 106 -10.30 -11.03 6.16
N PHE A 107 -9.88 -11.34 4.94
CA PHE A 107 -8.61 -10.87 4.40
C PHE A 107 -8.76 -9.45 3.90
N PHE A 108 -7.76 -8.60 4.16
CA PHE A 108 -7.77 -7.20 3.76
C PHE A 108 -6.40 -6.70 3.34
N VAL A 109 -6.41 -5.68 2.49
CA VAL A 109 -5.27 -4.82 2.20
C VAL A 109 -5.67 -3.37 2.53
N LYS A 110 -4.87 -2.70 3.36
CA LYS A 110 -5.10 -1.30 3.78
C LYS A 110 -3.88 -0.45 3.44
N PRO A 111 -3.85 0.22 2.29
CA PRO A 111 -2.84 1.22 2.00
C PRO A 111 -3.13 2.52 2.80
N SER A 112 -2.08 3.23 3.16
CA SER A 112 -2.14 4.61 3.69
C SER A 112 -2.72 5.58 2.66
N ARG A 113 -2.40 5.34 1.38
CA ARG A 113 -2.88 6.13 0.24
C ARG A 113 -3.69 5.28 -0.73
N THR A 114 -4.99 5.54 -0.79
CA THR A 114 -5.90 4.85 -1.72
C THR A 114 -5.96 5.51 -3.09
N ASP A 115 -5.57 6.78 -3.20
CA ASP A 115 -5.63 7.60 -4.41
C ASP A 115 -4.70 7.10 -5.52
N ILE A 116 -3.57 6.48 -5.15
CA ILE A 116 -2.57 5.95 -6.09
C ILE A 116 -2.81 4.47 -6.44
N ILE A 117 -3.74 3.81 -5.76
CA ILE A 117 -4.08 2.40 -6.02
C ILE A 117 -5.17 2.36 -7.09
N GLU A 118 -4.91 1.62 -8.16
CA GLU A 118 -5.92 1.36 -9.19
C GLU A 118 -6.84 0.21 -8.75
N GLU A 119 -6.25 -0.92 -8.38
CA GLU A 119 -7.00 -2.07 -7.91
C GLU A 119 -6.12 -3.03 -7.09
N VAL A 120 -6.80 -3.85 -6.28
CA VAL A 120 -6.21 -4.99 -5.58
C VAL A 120 -6.83 -6.27 -6.11
N GLN A 121 -6.01 -7.15 -6.66
CA GLN A 121 -6.40 -8.48 -7.08
C GLN A 121 -6.04 -9.50 -5.99
N ILE A 122 -7.06 -10.05 -5.36
CA ILE A 122 -6.93 -11.06 -4.30
C ILE A 122 -6.99 -12.44 -4.95
N LEU A 123 -5.86 -13.13 -4.92
CA LEU A 123 -5.67 -14.47 -5.47
C LEU A 123 -5.75 -15.49 -4.33
N LEU A 124 -6.84 -16.23 -4.34
CA LEU A 124 -7.12 -17.34 -3.43
C LEU A 124 -6.65 -18.65 -4.04
N HIS A 125 -6.51 -19.66 -3.18
CA HIS A 125 -6.27 -21.02 -3.62
C HIS A 125 -7.32 -21.49 -4.66
N PRO A 126 -6.96 -22.28 -5.68
CA PRO A 126 -7.87 -22.70 -6.74
C PRO A 126 -9.11 -23.49 -6.30
N THR A 127 -9.19 -23.93 -5.05
CA THR A 127 -10.39 -24.56 -4.46
C THR A 127 -11.50 -23.55 -4.18
N PHE A 128 -11.18 -22.26 -4.06
CA PHE A 128 -12.18 -21.22 -3.88
C PHE A 128 -12.82 -20.83 -5.22
N ARG A 129 -14.11 -20.47 -5.16
CA ARG A 129 -14.89 -20.00 -6.32
C ARG A 129 -15.58 -18.68 -5.97
N PRO A 130 -15.27 -17.57 -6.67
CA PRO A 130 -14.13 -17.41 -7.58
C PRO A 130 -12.79 -17.43 -6.83
N SER A 131 -11.73 -17.94 -7.47
CA SER A 131 -10.36 -17.94 -6.90
C SER A 131 -9.62 -16.61 -7.12
N ARG A 132 -10.03 -15.81 -8.10
CA ARG A 132 -9.51 -14.45 -8.33
C ARG A 132 -10.62 -13.44 -8.07
N ILE A 133 -10.37 -12.51 -7.15
CA ILE A 133 -11.31 -11.46 -6.76
C ILE A 133 -10.63 -10.11 -6.99
N ILE A 134 -11.28 -9.23 -7.74
CA ILE A 134 -10.75 -7.90 -8.07
C ILE A 134 -11.51 -6.86 -7.25
N ARG A 135 -10.78 -5.90 -6.67
CA ARG A 135 -11.31 -4.78 -5.89
C ARG A 135 -10.68 -3.48 -6.40
N SER A 136 -11.44 -2.72 -7.18
CA SER A 136 -11.01 -1.42 -7.74
C SER A 136 -11.23 -0.24 -6.79
N ARG A 137 -11.96 -0.43 -5.68
CA ARG A 137 -12.26 0.63 -4.70
C ARG A 137 -12.07 0.11 -3.28
N PRO A 138 -11.65 0.97 -2.34
CA PRO A 138 -11.62 0.62 -0.93
C PRO A 138 -13.05 0.41 -0.41
N PRO A 139 -13.26 -0.47 0.60
CA PRO A 139 -12.25 -1.30 1.26
C PRO A 139 -11.81 -2.51 0.42
N TYR A 140 -10.51 -2.77 0.36
CA TYR A 140 -9.92 -3.90 -0.38
C TYR A 140 -9.94 -5.17 0.46
N GLU A 141 -11.15 -5.69 0.72
CA GLU A 141 -11.33 -6.84 1.59
C GLU A 141 -12.29 -7.90 1.04
N ILE A 142 -12.15 -9.11 1.56
CA ILE A 142 -13.03 -10.25 1.30
C ILE A 142 -13.31 -10.99 2.60
N ARG A 143 -14.54 -11.48 2.75
CA ARG A 143 -14.96 -12.32 3.86
C ARG A 143 -15.34 -13.70 3.34
N ARG A 144 -14.87 -14.75 4.03
CA ARG A 144 -15.08 -16.14 3.65
C ARG A 144 -15.04 -17.05 4.88
N LEU A 145 -15.52 -18.27 4.69
CA LEU A 145 -15.44 -19.35 5.67
C LEU A 145 -14.39 -20.37 5.24
N GLY A 146 -13.68 -20.94 6.20
CA GLY A 146 -12.69 -21.98 5.95
C GLY A 146 -12.47 -22.88 7.15
N TRP A 147 -11.63 -23.89 6.95
CA TRP A 147 -11.28 -24.90 7.96
C TRP A 147 -9.80 -24.92 8.31
N GLY A 148 -8.95 -24.11 7.65
CA GLY A 148 -7.51 -24.18 7.82
C GLY A 148 -6.75 -22.98 7.28
N TYR A 149 -5.43 -23.05 7.43
CA TYR A 149 -4.44 -22.05 7.06
C TYR A 149 -4.07 -22.18 5.58
N PHE A 150 -3.90 -21.06 4.90
CA PHE A 150 -3.37 -21.01 3.54
C PHE A 150 -2.86 -19.60 3.23
N THR A 151 -1.99 -19.53 2.23
CA THR A 151 -1.46 -18.26 1.73
C THR A 151 -2.43 -17.63 0.72
N ILE A 152 -2.67 -16.33 0.90
CA ILE A 152 -3.39 -15.48 -0.03
C ILE A 152 -2.38 -14.51 -0.64
N THR A 153 -2.39 -14.40 -1.97
CA THR A 153 -1.57 -13.42 -2.68
C THR A 153 -2.44 -12.22 -3.05
N ALA A 154 -2.02 -11.03 -2.67
CA ALA A 154 -2.60 -9.77 -3.13
C ALA A 154 -1.67 -9.13 -4.17
N ALA A 155 -2.16 -8.99 -5.40
CA ALA A 155 -1.54 -8.17 -6.43
C ALA A 155 -2.09 -6.74 -6.31
N VAL A 156 -1.24 -5.81 -5.87
CA VAL A 156 -1.56 -4.40 -5.70
C VAL A 156 -1.10 -3.64 -6.93
N ILE A 157 -2.04 -3.09 -7.68
CA ILE A 157 -1.81 -2.39 -8.95
C ILE A 157 -1.94 -0.89 -8.71
N LEU A 158 -0.93 -0.14 -9.14
CA LEU A 158 -0.90 1.33 -9.06
C LEU A 158 -1.60 1.96 -10.27
N ARG A 159 -2.14 3.17 -10.08
CA ARG A 159 -2.63 4.00 -11.18
C ARG A 159 -1.49 4.35 -12.15
N ALA A 160 -1.85 4.67 -13.39
CA ALA A 160 -0.91 5.20 -14.38
C ALA A 160 -0.11 6.39 -13.82
N GLY A 161 1.16 6.49 -14.22
CA GLY A 161 2.08 7.50 -13.69
C GLY A 161 2.75 7.12 -12.37
N TYR A 162 2.35 6.03 -11.71
CA TYR A 162 3.02 5.51 -10.52
C TYR A 162 3.67 4.15 -10.79
N GLY A 163 4.82 3.91 -10.15
CA GLY A 163 5.52 2.62 -10.22
C GLY A 163 6.11 2.21 -8.88
N TRP A 164 6.14 0.91 -8.58
CA TRP A 164 6.79 0.39 -7.39
C TRP A 164 8.32 0.47 -7.54
N VAL A 165 8.98 0.94 -6.49
CA VAL A 165 10.45 0.89 -6.38
C VAL A 165 10.80 -0.34 -5.55
N SER A 166 10.66 -1.52 -6.17
CA SER A 166 10.95 -2.83 -5.59
C SER A 166 11.54 -3.75 -6.66
N SER A 167 12.44 -4.66 -6.27
CA SER A 167 12.94 -5.71 -7.17
C SER A 167 11.87 -6.72 -7.54
N ASP A 168 10.85 -6.86 -6.70
CA ASP A 168 9.76 -7.83 -6.85
C ASP A 168 8.55 -7.23 -7.58
N ALA A 169 8.71 -6.02 -8.10
CA ALA A 169 7.68 -5.36 -8.90
C ALA A 169 7.56 -6.02 -10.28
N GLU A 170 6.32 -6.18 -10.72
CA GLU A 170 5.97 -6.79 -12.01
C GLU A 170 5.24 -5.76 -12.89
N PRO A 171 5.22 -5.96 -14.22
CA PRO A 171 4.37 -5.18 -15.10
C PRO A 171 2.89 -5.30 -14.72
N SER A 172 2.16 -4.19 -14.76
CA SER A 172 0.71 -4.23 -14.58
C SER A 172 0.02 -4.95 -15.76
N PRO A 173 -1.24 -5.39 -15.61
CA PRO A 173 -2.01 -5.94 -16.72
C PRO A 173 -2.11 -5.02 -17.95
N ASP A 174 -1.97 -3.70 -17.74
CA ASP A 174 -1.96 -2.69 -18.79
C ASP A 174 -0.56 -2.44 -19.40
N GLY A 175 0.45 -3.19 -18.97
CA GLY A 175 1.82 -3.12 -19.51
C GLY A 175 2.70 -2.03 -18.87
N VAL A 176 2.27 -1.39 -17.79
CA VAL A 176 3.09 -0.41 -17.06
C VAL A 176 4.19 -1.14 -16.31
N GLU A 177 5.45 -0.85 -16.62
CA GLU A 177 6.60 -1.44 -15.91
C GLU A 177 6.54 -1.12 -14.41
N ASN A 178 6.78 -2.13 -13.58
CA ASN A 178 6.70 -2.03 -12.12
C ASN A 178 5.35 -1.51 -11.59
N GLY A 179 4.27 -1.60 -12.38
CA GLY A 179 2.95 -1.12 -11.97
C GLY A 179 2.22 -2.04 -10.98
N MET A 180 2.73 -3.25 -10.74
CA MET A 180 2.12 -4.25 -9.85
C MET A 180 3.13 -4.78 -8.83
N LEU A 181 2.69 -4.98 -7.59
CA LEU A 181 3.46 -5.66 -6.56
C LEU A 181 2.63 -6.79 -5.95
N ARG A 182 3.20 -7.99 -5.87
CA ARG A 182 2.58 -9.13 -5.19
C ARG A 182 3.02 -9.20 -3.74
N LEU A 183 2.04 -9.36 -2.86
CA LEU A 183 2.25 -9.52 -1.43
C LEU A 183 1.56 -10.79 -0.98
N ASP A 184 2.32 -11.67 -0.33
CA ASP A 184 1.80 -12.92 0.21
C ASP A 184 1.50 -12.78 1.69
N TRP A 185 0.37 -13.35 2.11
CA TRP A 185 -0.03 -13.40 3.50
C TRP A 185 -0.56 -14.79 3.83
N GLU A 186 0.05 -15.44 4.81
CA GLU A 186 -0.49 -16.64 5.42
C GLU A 186 -1.56 -16.23 6.44
N LEU A 187 -2.79 -16.73 6.26
CA LEU A 187 -3.88 -16.44 7.20
C LEU A 187 -3.46 -16.82 8.62
N ASP A 188 -3.61 -15.91 9.57
CA ASP A 188 -3.31 -16.15 10.98
C ASP A 188 -4.62 -16.19 11.77
N PHE A 189 -4.87 -17.28 12.49
CA PHE A 189 -6.04 -17.47 13.36
C PHE A 189 -5.66 -17.55 14.84
N SER A 190 -4.37 -17.45 15.16
CA SER A 190 -3.81 -17.77 16.47
C SER A 190 -3.25 -16.54 17.19
N SER A 191 -2.68 -15.60 16.43
CA SER A 191 -2.11 -14.38 17.02
C SER A 191 -3.19 -13.46 17.58
N PHE A 192 -2.79 -12.62 18.53
CA PHE A 192 -3.61 -11.58 19.16
C PHE A 192 -4.97 -12.10 19.65
N ASP A 193 -4.95 -13.09 20.55
CA ASP A 193 -6.14 -13.75 21.11
C ASP A 193 -7.05 -14.42 20.07
N GLY A 194 -6.45 -14.86 18.96
CA GLY A 194 -7.17 -15.48 17.85
C GLY A 194 -8.03 -14.51 17.03
N LYS A 195 -7.80 -13.19 17.14
CA LYS A 195 -8.45 -12.20 16.27
C LYS A 195 -7.82 -12.10 14.87
N GLY A 196 -6.67 -12.73 14.69
CA GLY A 196 -5.82 -12.66 13.51
C GLY A 196 -4.73 -11.61 13.63
N ALA A 197 -4.00 -11.38 12.54
CA ALA A 197 -2.86 -10.47 12.50
C ALA A 197 -2.80 -9.73 11.17
N MET A 198 -1.92 -8.73 11.10
CA MET A 198 -1.53 -8.12 9.83
C MET A 198 -0.06 -7.77 9.80
N GLY A 199 0.53 -7.79 8.62
CA GLY A 199 1.88 -7.30 8.39
C GLY A 199 1.85 -5.87 7.86
N ARG A 200 2.65 -5.01 8.48
CA ARG A 200 2.92 -3.64 8.05
C ARG A 200 4.14 -3.62 7.13
N CYS A 201 3.93 -3.23 5.89
CA CYS A 201 4.96 -3.06 4.87
C CYS A 201 5.19 -1.57 4.60
N ARG A 202 6.45 -1.12 4.60
CA ARG A 202 6.84 0.23 4.15
C ARG A 202 7.42 0.10 2.74
N LEU A 203 6.66 0.56 1.75
CA LEU A 203 6.94 0.38 0.33
C LEU A 203 7.29 1.71 -0.31
N LYS A 204 8.16 1.69 -1.32
CA LYS A 204 8.54 2.88 -2.08
C LYS A 204 7.81 2.89 -3.42
N VAL A 205 7.30 4.05 -3.78
CA VAL A 205 6.60 4.31 -5.05
C VAL A 205 7.27 5.50 -5.70
N LYS A 206 7.55 5.41 -6.99
CA LYS A 206 7.97 6.55 -7.81
C LYS A 206 6.77 7.12 -8.54
N ASN A 207 6.75 8.44 -8.68
CA ASN A 207 5.78 9.15 -9.50
C ASN A 207 6.50 9.68 -10.74
N ASP A 208 6.17 9.12 -11.89
CA ASP A 208 6.74 9.45 -13.20
C ASP A 208 6.01 10.64 -13.85
N ARG A 209 5.24 11.44 -13.08
CA ARG A 209 4.54 12.64 -13.58
C ARG A 209 5.53 13.71 -14.09
N GLN A 210 5.98 13.52 -15.33
CA GLN A 210 6.14 14.61 -16.27
C GLN A 210 4.74 14.90 -16.83
N TRP A 211 4.01 15.79 -16.16
CA TRP A 211 2.65 16.18 -16.54
C TRP A 211 2.73 17.07 -17.79
N ASP A 212 2.55 16.49 -18.98
CA ASP A 212 2.34 17.26 -20.21
C ASP A 212 0.82 17.51 -20.30
N GLY A 213 0.39 18.75 -20.10
CA GLY A 213 -1.01 19.18 -19.93
C GLY A 213 -1.87 19.05 -21.20
N GLY A 214 -1.90 17.88 -21.83
CA GLY A 214 -2.85 17.49 -22.87
C GLY A 214 -4.07 16.81 -22.26
N GLU A 215 -5.23 17.02 -22.89
CA GLU A 215 -6.55 16.46 -22.51
C GLU A 215 -6.45 15.00 -22.04
N ASP A 216 -6.96 14.75 -20.84
CA ASP A 216 -6.58 13.60 -20.00
C ASP A 216 -7.14 12.26 -20.54
N PRO A 217 -6.30 11.35 -21.08
CA PRO A 217 -6.75 10.00 -21.43
C PRO A 217 -7.14 9.17 -20.19
N GLU A 218 -6.90 9.66 -18.97
CA GLU A 218 -7.42 9.08 -17.73
C GLU A 218 -8.95 9.18 -17.65
N ASP A 219 -9.58 10.25 -18.14
CA ASP A 219 -11.04 10.45 -18.06
C ASP A 219 -11.81 9.43 -18.91
N GLU A 220 -11.35 9.13 -20.12
CA GLU A 220 -11.98 8.12 -20.99
C GLU A 220 -11.76 6.69 -20.47
N ARG A 221 -10.60 6.41 -19.89
CA ARG A 221 -10.28 5.10 -19.31
C ARG A 221 -11.04 4.88 -18.00
N GLU A 222 -11.13 5.90 -17.16
CA GLU A 222 -11.90 5.88 -15.92
C GLU A 222 -13.40 5.76 -16.22
N MET A 223 -13.93 6.50 -17.21
CA MET A 223 -15.30 6.31 -17.72
C MET A 223 -15.51 4.89 -18.25
N GLY A 224 -14.64 4.40 -19.14
CA GLY A 224 -14.77 3.07 -19.74
C GLY A 224 -14.74 1.94 -18.71
N ARG A 225 -13.95 2.09 -17.64
CA ARG A 225 -13.87 1.16 -16.50
C ARG A 225 -15.11 1.25 -15.62
N MET A 226 -15.60 2.47 -15.35
CA MET A 226 -16.83 2.71 -14.58
C MET A 226 -18.04 2.07 -15.28
N VAL A 227 -18.15 2.21 -16.61
CA VAL A 227 -19.19 1.60 -17.43
C VAL A 227 -19.12 0.07 -17.39
N LYS A 228 -17.93 -0.53 -17.58
CA LYS A 228 -17.75 -2.00 -17.50
C LYS A 228 -18.12 -2.56 -16.12
N GLN A 229 -17.83 -1.81 -15.06
CA GLN A 229 -18.18 -2.21 -13.70
C GLN A 229 -19.69 -2.08 -13.44
N TYR A 230 -20.35 -1.01 -13.89
CA TYR A 230 -21.80 -0.88 -13.78
C TYR A 230 -22.55 -1.95 -14.57
N GLN A 231 -22.04 -2.34 -15.75
CA GLN A 231 -22.57 -3.48 -16.51
C GLN A 231 -22.41 -4.80 -15.73
N ARG A 232 -21.24 -5.03 -15.13
CA ARG A 232 -20.95 -6.25 -14.36
C ARG A 232 -21.79 -6.36 -13.08
N ASP A 233 -22.05 -5.23 -12.42
CA ASP A 233 -22.86 -5.15 -11.20
C ASP A 233 -24.38 -5.06 -11.50
N GLY A 234 -24.78 -5.12 -12.78
CA GLY A 234 -26.18 -5.09 -13.22
C GLY A 234 -26.89 -3.75 -13.01
N ARG A 235 -26.13 -2.66 -12.89
CA ARG A 235 -26.64 -1.30 -12.63
C ARG A 235 -26.71 -0.41 -13.88
N TYR A 236 -26.25 -0.89 -15.03
CA TYR A 236 -26.29 -0.17 -16.30
C TYR A 236 -26.53 -1.14 -17.46
N GLU A 237 -27.61 -0.94 -18.20
CA GLU A 237 -27.86 -1.56 -19.50
C GLU A 237 -27.53 -0.53 -20.58
N PRO A 238 -26.61 -0.82 -21.52
CA PRO A 238 -26.36 0.07 -22.64
C PRO A 238 -27.62 0.16 -23.53
N PRO A 239 -27.88 1.32 -24.15
CA PRO A 239 -28.99 1.46 -25.10
C PRO A 239 -28.80 0.48 -26.27
N GLU A 240 -29.89 -0.16 -26.71
CA GLU A 240 -29.89 -0.99 -27.91
C GLU A 240 -29.47 -0.14 -29.11
N GLU A 241 -28.39 -0.52 -29.78
CA GLU A 241 -27.91 0.14 -30.98
C GLU A 241 -28.92 -0.10 -32.13
N GLU A 242 -29.48 0.98 -32.70
CA GLU A 242 -30.33 0.97 -33.92
C GLU A 242 -29.53 0.71 -35.21
#